data_AF-A0A933PB20-F1
#
_entry.id   AF-A0A933PB20-F1
#
_cell.length_a   1.000
_cell.length_b   1.000
_cell.length_c   1.000
_cell.angle_alpha   90.00
_cell.angle_beta   90.00
_cell.angle_gamma   90.00
#
_symmetry.space_group_name_H-M   'P 1'
#
loop_
_entity.id
_entity.type
_entity.pdbx_description
1 polymer ?
#
loop_
_entity_poly.entity_id
_entity_poly.type
_entity_poly.pdbx_seq_one_letter_code
_entity_poly.pdbx_strand_id
1 'polypeptide(L)' 'MTEPTTSSTLPAATVPSQGSAMVCLTCGAAAPSDPPPLTWSAGTERGRRVWTCETCMRANIRSIEGKLDSAWW' A
#
# COMPACT_ATOMS: atom_id res chain seq x y z
N MET A 1 48.89 -5.92 0.26
CA MET A 1 47.65 -6.70 0.09
C MET A 1 46.99 -6.83 1.45
N THR A 2 46.22 -5.82 1.85
CA THR A 2 45.48 -5.81 3.11
C THR A 2 44.24 -4.94 2.91
N GLU A 3 43.12 -5.58 2.60
CA GLU A 3 41.79 -4.96 2.61
C GLU A 3 41.25 -4.90 4.04
N PRO A 4 40.57 -3.80 4.44
CA PRO A 4 39.62 -3.86 5.54
C PRO A 4 38.22 -4.14 4.98
N THR A 5 37.74 -5.37 5.17
CA THR A 5 36.31 -5.69 4.98
C THR A 5 35.55 -5.19 6.21
N THR A 6 34.82 -4.09 6.08
CA THR A 6 33.83 -3.66 7.08
C THR A 6 32.44 -3.95 6.53
N SER A 7 31.93 -5.15 6.79
CA SER A 7 30.49 -5.44 6.68
C SER A 7 29.83 -5.10 8.00
N SER A 8 29.23 -3.92 8.10
CA SER A 8 28.40 -3.52 9.24
C SER A 8 26.93 -3.66 8.85
N THR A 9 26.36 -4.84 9.09
CA THR A 9 24.91 -5.06 8.97
C THR A 9 24.28 -4.74 10.31
N LEU A 10 23.54 -3.64 10.39
CA LEU A 10 22.66 -3.35 11.51
C LEU A 10 21.33 -4.10 11.30
N PRO A 11 20.78 -4.77 12.32
CA PRO A 11 19.41 -5.28 12.22
C PRO A 11 18.44 -4.10 12.26
N ALA A 12 17.56 -4.01 11.27
CA ALA A 12 16.40 -3.14 11.33
C ALA A 12 15.49 -3.63 12.46
N ALA A 13 15.56 -2.97 13.61
CA ALA A 13 14.63 -3.21 14.70
C ALA A 13 13.22 -2.80 14.22
N THR A 14 12.40 -3.79 13.89
CA THR A 14 10.97 -3.60 13.63
C THR A 14 10.29 -3.28 14.96
N VAL A 15 10.13 -1.99 15.26
CA VAL A 15 9.28 -1.56 16.37
C VAL A 15 7.83 -1.83 15.96
N PRO A 16 7.04 -2.59 16.74
CA PRO A 16 5.63 -2.77 16.44
C PRO A 16 4.91 -1.46 16.74
N SER A 17 4.63 -0.68 15.70
CA SER A 17 3.70 0.45 15.80
C SER A 17 2.33 -0.12 16.15
N GLN A 18 1.85 0.17 17.36
CA GLN A 18 0.47 -0.07 17.76
C GLN A 18 -0.40 0.98 17.06
N GLY A 19 -0.39 0.95 15.74
CA GLY A 19 -1.24 1.75 14.87
C GLY A 19 -2.54 0.99 14.67
N SER A 20 -3.67 1.67 14.87
CA SER A 20 -4.99 1.11 14.56
C SER A 20 -4.95 0.58 13.13
N ALA A 21 -5.06 -0.74 12.96
CA ALA A 21 -4.77 -1.38 11.68
C ALA A 21 -5.65 -0.78 10.58
N MET A 22 -5.02 -0.09 9.62
CA MET A 22 -5.76 0.46 8.48
C MET A 22 -6.24 -0.70 7.61
N VAL A 23 -7.55 -0.81 7.43
CA VAL A 23 -8.19 -1.91 6.71
C VAL A 23 -8.66 -1.50 5.32
N CYS A 24 -8.53 -2.41 4.37
CA CYS A 24 -9.07 -2.23 3.02
C CYS A 24 -10.60 -2.17 3.07
N LEU A 25 -11.19 -1.11 2.52
CA LEU A 25 -12.64 -0.93 2.46
C LEU A 25 -13.34 -2.04 1.64
N THR A 26 -12.64 -2.61 0.65
CA THR A 26 -13.21 -3.59 -0.28
C THR A 26 -13.15 -5.02 0.25
N CYS A 27 -12.00 -5.46 0.75
CA CYS A 27 -11.79 -6.85 1.15
C CYS A 27 -11.50 -7.05 2.65
N GLY A 28 -11.38 -5.98 3.43
CA GLY A 28 -11.10 -6.05 4.87
C GLY A 28 -9.65 -6.40 5.26
N ALA A 29 -8.76 -6.63 4.29
CA ALA A 29 -7.35 -6.89 4.58
C ALA A 29 -6.73 -5.77 5.44
N ALA A 30 -5.92 -6.13 6.43
CA ALA A 30 -5.17 -5.17 7.22
C ALA A 30 -3.88 -4.75 6.50
N ALA A 31 -3.53 -3.46 6.59
CA ALA A 31 -2.25 -2.96 6.12
C ALA A 31 -1.11 -3.60 6.94
N PRO A 32 0.01 -3.98 6.31
CA PRO A 32 1.13 -4.62 6.99
C PRO A 32 1.93 -3.65 7.87
N SER A 33 1.71 -2.34 7.74
CA SER A 33 2.40 -1.29 8.48
C SER A 33 1.49 -0.07 8.69
N ASP A 34 1.86 0.75 9.67
CA ASP A 34 1.33 2.12 9.86
C ASP A 34 2.51 3.12 9.77
N PRO A 35 2.56 3.99 8.74
CA PRO A 35 1.57 4.17 7.69
C PRO A 35 1.51 2.99 6.69
N PRO A 36 0.43 2.85 5.90
CA PRO A 36 0.29 1.79 4.92
C PRO A 36 1.39 1.88 3.86
N PRO A 37 1.78 0.77 3.23
CA PRO A 37 2.70 0.80 2.10
C PRO A 37 2.22 1.73 1.00
N LEU A 38 3.15 2.34 0.25
CA LEU A 38 2.83 3.24 -0.86
C LEU A 38 2.03 2.56 -1.99
N THR A 39 1.99 1.23 -2.02
CA THR A 39 1.15 0.46 -2.95
C THR A 39 -0.33 0.46 -2.57
N TRP A 40 -0.66 0.84 -1.35
CA TRP A 40 -2.03 1.09 -0.92
C TRP A 40 -2.47 2.48 -1.37
N SER A 41 -3.73 2.59 -1.73
CA SER A 41 -4.31 3.87 -2.08
C SER A 41 -5.27 4.34 -1.02
N ALA A 42 -5.31 5.64 -0.88
CA ALA A 42 -6.05 6.34 0.12
C ALA A 42 -7.11 7.19 -0.58
N GLY A 43 -8.38 6.92 -0.32
CA GLY A 43 -9.51 7.65 -0.87
C GLY A 43 -10.25 8.47 0.19
N THR A 44 -11.31 9.13 -0.24
CA THR A 44 -12.29 9.77 0.63
C THR A 44 -13.68 9.30 0.21
N GLU A 45 -14.40 8.66 1.12
CA GLU A 45 -15.77 8.16 0.90
C GLU A 45 -16.69 8.79 1.95
N ARG A 46 -17.76 9.45 1.51
CA ARG A 46 -18.69 10.19 2.40
C ARG A 46 -17.98 11.09 3.42
N GLY A 47 -16.90 11.75 2.98
CA GLY A 47 -16.09 12.63 3.83
C GLY A 47 -15.14 11.91 4.80
N ARG A 48 -15.06 10.57 4.78
CA ARG A 48 -14.13 9.79 5.60
C ARG A 48 -12.97 9.27 4.78
N ARG A 49 -11.75 9.32 5.36
CA ARG A 49 -10.58 8.66 4.78
C ARG A 49 -10.82 7.14 4.73
N VAL A 50 -10.60 6.55 3.57
CA VAL A 50 -10.69 5.09 3.37
C VAL A 50 -9.43 4.59 2.68
N TRP A 51 -9.11 3.32 2.89
CA TRP A 51 -7.93 2.68 2.32
C TRP A 51 -8.34 1.52 1.41
N THR A 52 -7.59 1.33 0.32
CA THR A 52 -7.77 0.21 -0.61
C THR A 52 -6.43 -0.45 -0.85
N CYS A 53 -6.35 -1.77 -0.66
CA CYS A 53 -5.12 -2.51 -0.88
C CYS A 53 -4.75 -2.59 -2.37
N GLU A 54 -3.48 -2.88 -2.65
CA GLU A 54 -2.95 -2.98 -4.02
C GLU A 54 -3.78 -3.93 -4.90
N THR A 55 -4.16 -5.09 -4.38
CA THR A 55 -4.92 -6.09 -5.13
C THR A 55 -6.30 -5.57 -5.56
N CYS A 56 -7.05 -4.97 -4.63
CA CYS A 56 -8.37 -4.41 -4.92
C CYS A 56 -8.27 -3.20 -5.85
N MET A 57 -7.23 -2.38 -5.67
CA MET A 57 -6.98 -1.25 -6.57
C MET A 57 -6.74 -1.72 -8.01
N ARG A 58 -5.86 -2.70 -8.23
CA ARG A 58 -5.58 -3.25 -9.57
C ARG A 58 -6.81 -3.90 -10.19
N ALA A 59 -7.61 -4.62 -9.40
CA ALA A 59 -8.86 -5.21 -9.87
C ALA A 59 -9.84 -4.14 -10.37
N ASN A 60 -9.97 -3.04 -9.63
CA ASN A 60 -10.83 -1.92 -10.02
C ASN A 60 -10.33 -1.20 -11.28
N ILE A 61 -9.03 -0.92 -11.39
CA ILE A 61 -8.44 -0.26 -12.58
C ILE A 61 -8.76 -1.03 -13.86
N ARG A 62 -8.59 -2.37 -13.84
CA ARG A 62 -8.90 -3.22 -15.01
C ARG A 62 -10.39 -3.21 -15.39
N SER A 63 -11.27 -2.96 -14.43
CA SER A 63 -12.71 -2.84 -14.69
C SER A 63 -13.10 -1.53 -15.40
N ILE A 64 -12.24 -0.50 -15.36
CA ILE A 64 -12.52 0.84 -15.92
C ILE A 64 -12.08 0.93 -17.39
N GLU A 65 -11.00 0.24 -17.78
CA GLU A 65 -10.44 0.28 -19.15
C GLU A 65 -11.44 -0.14 -20.24
N GLY A 66 -12.40 -1.01 -19.92
CA GLY A 66 -13.45 -1.43 -20.88
C GLY A 66 -14.71 -0.57 -20.89
N LYS A 67 -14.81 0.44 -20.01
CA LYS A 67 -16.02 1.28 -19.89
C LYS A 67 -15.84 2.71 -20.40
N LEU A 68 -14.60 3.15 -20.65
CA LEU A 68 -14.36 4.47 -21.18
C LEU A 68 -14.51 4.44 -22.71
N ASP A 69 -15.29 5.37 -23.25
CA ASP A 69 -15.45 5.49 -24.70
C ASP A 69 -14.09 5.76 -25.35
N SER A 70 -13.80 5.09 -26.47
CA SER A 70 -12.53 5.22 -27.20
C SER A 70 -12.20 6.66 -27.61
N ALA A 71 -13.19 7.55 -27.71
CA ALA A 71 -13.01 8.96 -28.00
C ALA A 71 -12.43 9.78 -26.81
N TRP A 72 -12.26 9.16 -25.64
CA TRP A 72 -11.81 9.80 -24.40
C TRP A 72 -10.48 9.22 -23.89
N TRP A 73 -9.83 8.38 -24.70
CA TRP A 73 -8.39 8.15 -24.66
C TRP A 73 -7.65 9.31 -25.32
#